data_AF-A0A5C1QFN7-F1
#
_entry.id   AF-A0A5C1QFN7-F1
#
_cell.length_a   1.000
_cell.length_b   1.000
_cell.length_c   1.000
_cell.angle_alpha   90.00
_cell.angle_beta   90.00
_cell.angle_gamma   90.00
#
_symmetry.space_group_name_H-M   'P 1'
#
loop_
_entity.id
_entity.type
_entity.pdbx_description
1 polymer ?
#
loop_
_entity_poly.entity_id
_entity_poly.type
_entity_poly.pdbx_seq_one_letter_code
_entity_poly.pdbx_strand_id
1 'polypeptide(L)'
;MNNKNFNDLAHNLSDSEKKSLLNQINDNLTANPIQVDEKYASFIEKENKDFKTKSLKKDVQELGFFQKLFLNIRSFILGKDILEVYNHDLLQNIERRIVYSAPTLVSVKQKRFTSLIINDFLKINSLSLPFVECFAELWDSPIALERLIGAIIGERYNSIKSNLYDFLRESEIDKSIAAGENLETIKKNLLRSMYDYRKKIPDFIFPESEDELLSLISLKNIVMYNYSPMFKLMGINQGDDFSSVSSKTVSMNLVVKYLEEFYKLLIHFTGSNLQRTSITAIYEMTKINDDGDDSELWDSYTKLSEKLKNMTVVYPFDDIIKYSRNNPFYKIDFSIPKIDMEEFYFSALKKEMMSELTTVFDVREKAVIKVLFDSFFSNYDLLQLNNYNVLKDFDPIKLSLPYFKYIETINILLNFLKHYYIREYKDILFVLSKHILEKNHVLQSRSLEVSIGVETLLERILKFDRSLAHDSESGKTMRTLFNTVATNRQNLRMYKAFIKQKDEEALELCSLGAKLLLELDKLINQTVKNPSDTIKLQVSAIHPSISRKSTLKDILLDKSKELKKFLDIYNKKIIFDSEKR
;
A
#
# COMPACT_ATOMS: atom_id res chain seq x y z
N MET A 1 -19.03 -0.37 21.82
CA MET A 1 -17.76 -0.03 22.47
C MET A 1 -16.84 0.62 21.44
N ASN A 2 -16.51 1.90 21.67
CA ASN A 2 -15.45 2.75 21.11
C ASN A 2 -14.94 2.58 19.66
N ASN A 3 -15.63 3.24 18.72
CA ASN A 3 -15.13 3.62 17.37
C ASN A 3 -14.11 4.79 17.37
N LYS A 4 -13.58 5.19 18.53
CA LYS A 4 -12.58 6.26 18.64
C LYS A 4 -11.12 5.77 18.56
N ASN A 5 -10.86 4.47 18.72
CA ASN A 5 -9.49 3.94 18.69
C ASN A 5 -8.95 3.67 17.27
N PHE A 6 -9.81 3.61 16.24
CA PHE A 6 -9.37 3.29 14.87
C PHE A 6 -8.71 4.48 14.15
N ASN A 7 -9.13 5.71 14.47
CA ASN A 7 -8.53 6.93 13.90
C ASN A 7 -7.16 7.25 14.51
N ASP A 8 -6.93 6.87 15.76
CA ASP A 8 -5.62 7.05 16.41
C ASP A 8 -4.62 5.94 16.02
N LEU A 9 -5.10 4.73 15.68
CA LEU A 9 -4.29 3.67 15.05
C LEU A 9 -3.94 3.98 13.59
N ALA A 10 -4.80 4.71 12.87
CA ALA A 10 -4.60 5.07 11.47
C ALA A 10 -3.52 6.15 11.23
N HIS A 11 -2.97 6.76 12.27
CA HIS A 11 -1.97 7.82 12.16
C HIS A 11 -0.50 7.36 12.24
N ASN A 12 -0.22 6.10 12.59
CA ASN A 12 1.17 5.62 12.70
C ASN A 12 1.34 4.15 12.32
N LEU A 13 0.77 3.69 11.20
CA LEU A 13 1.08 2.33 10.72
C LEU A 13 2.54 2.25 10.25
N SER A 14 3.38 1.71 11.12
CA SER A 14 4.79 1.39 10.91
C SER A 14 4.96 0.35 9.79
N ASP A 15 6.12 0.28 9.13
CA ASP A 15 6.38 -0.77 8.13
C ASP A 15 6.25 -2.20 8.69
N SER A 16 6.40 -2.36 10.01
CA SER A 16 6.11 -3.60 10.73
C SER A 16 4.62 -3.93 10.80
N GLU A 17 3.73 -2.96 11.00
CA GLU A 17 2.28 -3.19 10.99
C GLU A 17 1.75 -3.36 9.56
N LYS A 18 2.39 -2.72 8.57
CA LYS A 18 2.14 -2.99 7.14
C LYS A 18 2.49 -4.42 6.76
N LYS A 19 3.65 -4.92 7.23
CA LYS A 19 4.00 -6.35 7.10
C LYS A 19 3.09 -7.23 7.92
N SER A 20 2.60 -6.80 9.07
CA SER A 20 1.66 -7.58 9.89
C SER A 20 0.27 -7.68 9.28
N LEU A 21 -0.25 -6.63 8.64
CA LEU A 21 -1.53 -6.67 7.94
C LEU A 21 -1.40 -7.47 6.64
N LEU A 22 -0.33 -7.25 5.86
CA LEU A 22 -0.04 -8.09 4.71
C LEU A 22 0.20 -9.54 5.12
N ASN A 23 0.89 -9.81 6.22
CA ASN A 23 1.05 -11.17 6.72
C ASN A 23 -0.27 -11.70 7.29
N GLN A 24 -1.11 -10.93 7.96
CA GLN A 24 -2.42 -11.44 8.41
C GLN A 24 -3.36 -11.72 7.24
N ILE A 25 -3.32 -10.89 6.21
CA ILE A 25 -4.12 -11.03 4.99
C ILE A 25 -3.56 -12.17 4.13
N ASN A 26 -2.23 -12.24 3.97
CA ASN A 26 -1.55 -13.34 3.31
C ASN A 26 -1.75 -14.62 4.11
N ASP A 27 -1.62 -14.62 5.43
CA ASP A 27 -1.90 -15.77 6.29
C ASP A 27 -3.39 -16.15 6.18
N ASN A 28 -4.33 -15.21 6.04
CA ASN A 28 -5.75 -15.55 5.82
C ASN A 28 -6.07 -16.06 4.40
N LEU A 29 -5.32 -15.63 3.37
CA LEU A 29 -5.52 -16.00 1.96
C LEU A 29 -4.62 -17.15 1.47
N THR A 30 -3.49 -17.36 2.13
CA THR A 30 -2.44 -18.36 1.84
C THR A 30 -2.29 -19.39 2.94
N ALA A 31 -2.93 -19.24 4.11
CA ALA A 31 -3.11 -20.39 4.99
C ALA A 31 -3.81 -21.45 4.16
N ASN A 32 -3.02 -22.46 3.79
CA ASN A 32 -3.58 -23.72 3.37
C ASN A 32 -4.52 -24.12 4.50
N PRO A 33 -5.84 -24.24 4.26
CA PRO A 33 -6.78 -24.73 5.28
C PRO A 33 -6.42 -26.17 5.75
N ILE A 34 -5.37 -26.75 5.18
CA ILE A 34 -4.88 -28.12 5.35
C ILE A 34 -3.66 -28.19 6.28
N GLN A 35 -2.99 -27.08 6.64
CA GLN A 35 -1.97 -27.09 7.70
C GLN A 35 -2.63 -27.07 9.08
N VAL A 36 -3.47 -28.08 9.34
CA VAL A 36 -3.96 -28.36 10.68
C VAL A 36 -2.80 -28.93 11.47
N ASP A 37 -2.30 -28.14 12.41
CA ASP A 37 -1.30 -28.51 13.41
C ASP A 37 -1.58 -29.94 13.92
N GLU A 38 -0.60 -30.85 13.90
CA GLU A 38 -0.81 -32.28 14.22
C GLU A 38 -1.48 -32.48 15.60
N LYS A 39 -1.28 -31.51 16.50
CA LYS A 39 -1.94 -31.43 17.80
C LYS A 39 -3.47 -31.24 17.69
N TYR A 40 -3.96 -30.41 16.78
CA TYR A 40 -5.39 -30.19 16.53
C TYR A 40 -6.06 -31.42 15.91
N ALA A 41 -5.39 -32.11 14.99
CA ALA A 41 -5.88 -33.35 14.41
C ALA A 41 -6.08 -34.45 15.47
N SER A 42 -5.15 -34.56 16.42
CA SER A 42 -5.26 -35.52 17.54
C SER A 42 -6.39 -35.17 18.53
N PHE A 43 -6.73 -33.89 18.67
CA PHE A 43 -7.82 -33.42 19.51
C PHE A 43 -9.18 -33.76 18.89
N ILE A 44 -9.35 -33.48 17.60
CA ILE A 44 -10.56 -33.80 16.81
C ILE A 44 -10.81 -35.31 16.78
N GLU A 45 -9.77 -36.15 16.72
CA GLU A 45 -9.93 -37.61 16.76
C GLU A 45 -10.42 -38.13 18.12
N LYS A 46 -10.01 -37.52 19.23
CA LYS A 46 -10.49 -37.87 20.57
C LYS A 46 -11.93 -37.41 20.78
N GLU A 47 -12.24 -36.17 20.41
CA GLU A 47 -13.59 -35.61 20.51
C GLU A 47 -14.59 -36.42 19.68
N ASN A 48 -14.20 -36.86 18.48
CA ASN A 48 -15.03 -37.71 17.63
C ASN A 48 -15.30 -39.10 18.21
N LYS A 49 -14.37 -39.69 18.98
CA LYS A 49 -14.59 -41.00 19.64
C LYS A 49 -15.60 -40.88 20.78
N ASP A 50 -15.48 -39.84 21.59
CA ASP A 50 -16.42 -39.58 22.69
C ASP A 50 -17.81 -39.19 22.15
N PHE A 51 -17.85 -38.39 21.08
CA PHE A 51 -19.10 -38.05 20.40
C PHE A 51 -19.76 -39.28 19.76
N LYS A 52 -18.99 -40.18 19.14
CA LYS A 52 -19.49 -41.44 18.56
C LYS A 52 -20.18 -42.30 19.61
N THR A 53 -19.55 -42.53 20.77
CA THR A 53 -20.14 -43.38 21.82
C THR A 53 -21.41 -42.76 22.43
N LYS A 54 -21.43 -41.44 22.63
CA LYS A 54 -22.62 -40.71 23.08
C LYS A 54 -23.77 -40.79 22.07
N SER A 55 -23.48 -40.57 20.79
CA SER A 55 -24.49 -40.62 19.71
C SER A 55 -25.05 -42.02 19.54
N LEU A 56 -24.20 -43.06 19.55
CA LEU A 56 -24.66 -44.46 19.51
C LEU A 56 -25.60 -44.81 20.66
N LYS A 57 -25.28 -44.39 21.89
CA LYS A 57 -26.15 -44.62 23.06
C LYS A 57 -27.49 -43.93 22.91
N LYS A 58 -27.50 -42.68 22.44
CA LYS A 58 -28.73 -41.91 22.21
C LYS A 58 -29.60 -42.59 21.16
N ASP A 59 -29.05 -42.94 20.00
CA ASP A 59 -29.79 -43.61 18.93
C ASP A 59 -30.37 -44.95 19.40
N VAL A 60 -29.57 -45.78 20.09
CA VAL A 60 -30.05 -47.07 20.63
C VAL A 60 -31.17 -46.86 21.66
N GLN A 61 -31.15 -45.79 22.44
CA GLN A 61 -32.23 -45.44 23.37
C GLN A 61 -33.51 -44.98 22.65
N GLU A 62 -33.40 -44.35 21.49
CA GLU A 62 -34.53 -43.89 20.67
C GLU A 62 -35.17 -45.02 19.83
N LEU A 63 -34.49 -46.16 19.65
CA LEU A 63 -35.03 -47.31 18.94
C LEU A 63 -36.32 -47.86 19.57
N GLY A 64 -37.24 -48.30 18.72
CA GLY A 64 -38.49 -48.96 19.14
C GLY A 64 -38.23 -50.28 19.86
N PHE A 65 -39.19 -50.72 20.69
CA PHE A 65 -39.08 -51.95 21.50
C PHE A 65 -38.66 -53.18 20.67
N PHE A 66 -39.29 -53.38 19.50
CA PHE A 66 -38.96 -54.51 18.63
C PHE A 66 -37.53 -54.43 18.06
N GLN A 67 -37.06 -53.24 17.67
CA GLN A 67 -35.70 -53.06 17.16
C GLN A 67 -34.66 -53.35 18.25
N LYS A 68 -34.90 -52.88 19.48
CA LYS A 68 -34.07 -53.21 20.65
C LYS A 68 -34.06 -54.71 20.94
N LEU A 69 -35.22 -55.37 20.87
CA LEU A 69 -35.31 -56.82 21.07
C LEU A 69 -34.49 -57.58 20.02
N PHE A 70 -34.62 -57.24 18.74
CA PHE A 70 -33.82 -57.85 17.67
C PHE A 70 -32.32 -57.58 17.82
N LEU A 71 -31.93 -56.36 18.20
CA LEU A 71 -30.53 -56.03 18.48
C LEU A 71 -29.98 -56.84 19.66
N ASN A 72 -30.74 -57.00 20.74
CA ASN A 72 -30.35 -57.81 21.89
C ASN A 72 -30.17 -59.29 21.52
N ILE A 73 -31.08 -59.85 20.72
CA ILE A 73 -30.97 -61.23 20.22
C ILE A 73 -29.70 -61.38 19.36
N ARG A 74 -29.44 -60.45 18.43
CA ARG A 74 -28.24 -60.48 17.59
C ARG A 74 -26.95 -60.29 18.41
N SER A 75 -26.96 -59.38 19.37
CA SER A 75 -25.86 -59.16 20.33
C SER A 75 -25.55 -60.43 21.12
N PHE A 76 -26.58 -61.12 21.62
CA PHE A 76 -26.44 -62.40 22.32
C PHE A 76 -25.86 -63.49 21.42
N ILE A 77 -26.36 -63.64 20.19
CA ILE A 77 -25.88 -64.66 19.24
C ILE A 77 -24.44 -64.40 18.81
N LEU A 78 -24.06 -63.13 18.61
CA LEU A 78 -22.73 -62.74 18.13
C LEU A 78 -21.70 -62.58 19.25
N GLY A 79 -22.12 -62.56 20.52
CA GLY A 79 -21.25 -62.32 21.67
C GLY A 79 -20.60 -60.93 21.69
N LYS A 80 -21.25 -59.92 21.08
CA LYS A 80 -20.74 -58.55 20.97
C LYS A 80 -21.64 -57.56 21.69
N ASP A 81 -21.10 -56.42 22.11
CA ASP A 81 -21.89 -55.35 22.73
C ASP A 81 -22.99 -54.83 21.77
N ILE A 82 -24.13 -54.44 22.31
CA ILE A 82 -25.29 -53.93 21.54
C ILE A 82 -24.87 -52.73 20.69
N LEU A 83 -24.01 -51.86 21.24
CA LEU A 83 -23.48 -50.69 20.52
C LEU A 83 -22.59 -51.09 19.34
N GLU A 84 -21.81 -52.17 19.46
CA GLU A 84 -20.98 -52.67 18.36
C GLU A 84 -21.82 -53.29 17.25
N VAL A 85 -22.85 -54.06 17.60
CA VAL A 85 -23.79 -54.64 16.63
C VAL A 85 -24.55 -53.55 15.90
N TYR A 86 -25.05 -52.54 16.61
CA TYR A 86 -25.75 -51.42 16.00
C TYR A 86 -24.83 -50.58 15.10
N ASN A 87 -23.59 -50.29 15.55
CA ASN A 87 -22.59 -49.61 14.71
C ASN A 87 -22.26 -50.42 13.45
N HIS A 88 -22.23 -51.75 13.54
CA HIS A 88 -22.06 -52.62 12.38
C HIS A 88 -23.24 -52.54 11.40
N ASP A 89 -24.48 -52.56 11.89
CA ASP A 89 -25.68 -52.39 11.07
C ASP A 89 -25.70 -51.02 10.36
N LEU A 90 -25.32 -49.94 11.05
CA LEU A 90 -25.17 -48.60 10.44
C LEU A 90 -24.11 -48.57 9.35
N LEU A 91 -22.93 -49.16 9.60
CA LEU A 91 -21.86 -49.25 8.61
C LEU A 91 -22.27 -50.13 7.42
N GLN A 92 -23.05 -51.19 7.64
CA GLN A 92 -23.58 -52.03 6.57
C GLN A 92 -24.59 -51.26 5.70
N ASN A 93 -25.40 -50.39 6.31
CA ASN A 93 -26.30 -49.51 5.56
C ASN A 93 -25.53 -48.47 4.73
N ILE A 94 -24.47 -47.87 5.28
CA ILE A 94 -23.56 -47.00 4.53
C ILE A 94 -22.92 -47.77 3.36
N GLU A 95 -22.43 -48.99 3.60
CA GLU A 95 -21.88 -49.86 2.56
C GLU A 95 -22.90 -50.12 1.43
N ARG A 96 -24.15 -50.46 1.77
CA ARG A 96 -25.21 -50.65 0.76
C ARG A 96 -25.45 -49.38 -0.07
N ARG A 97 -25.43 -48.21 0.56
CA ARG A 97 -25.56 -46.93 -0.16
C ARG A 97 -24.39 -46.70 -1.12
N ILE A 98 -23.15 -46.93 -0.67
CA ILE A 98 -21.96 -46.82 -1.53
C ILE A 98 -22.05 -47.78 -2.72
N VAL A 99 -22.42 -49.05 -2.49
CA VAL A 99 -22.59 -50.05 -3.57
C VAL A 99 -23.67 -49.62 -4.55
N TYR A 100 -24.77 -49.05 -4.05
CA TYR A 100 -25.87 -48.61 -4.90
C TYR A 100 -25.53 -47.35 -5.72
N SER A 101 -24.93 -46.34 -5.09
CA SER A 101 -24.64 -45.06 -5.74
C SER A 101 -23.42 -45.13 -6.66
N ALA A 102 -22.42 -45.95 -6.31
CA ALA A 102 -21.10 -45.95 -6.94
C ALA A 102 -20.50 -47.38 -7.09
N PRO A 103 -21.22 -48.34 -7.71
CA PRO A 103 -20.79 -49.75 -7.76
C PRO A 103 -19.43 -49.97 -8.45
N THR A 104 -19.07 -49.09 -9.38
CA THR A 104 -17.86 -49.20 -10.19
C THR A 104 -16.65 -48.52 -9.57
N LEU A 105 -16.83 -47.67 -8.57
CA LEU A 105 -15.75 -46.86 -7.97
C LEU A 105 -15.06 -47.58 -6.81
N VAL A 106 -15.78 -48.50 -6.18
CA VAL A 106 -15.41 -49.09 -4.91
C VAL A 106 -15.76 -50.58 -4.87
N SER A 107 -14.77 -51.41 -4.57
CA SER A 107 -14.97 -52.80 -4.15
C SER A 107 -15.14 -52.82 -2.62
N VAL A 108 -16.36 -52.62 -2.12
CA VAL A 108 -16.61 -52.47 -0.67
C VAL A 108 -16.16 -53.71 0.11
N LYS A 109 -16.44 -54.91 -0.42
CA LYS A 109 -16.01 -56.19 0.19
C LYS A 109 -14.50 -56.28 0.41
N GLN A 110 -13.72 -55.72 -0.51
CA GLN A 110 -12.26 -55.73 -0.42
C GLN A 110 -11.71 -54.46 0.25
N LYS A 111 -12.57 -53.48 0.56
CA LYS A 111 -12.20 -52.13 1.01
C LYS A 111 -11.16 -51.48 0.08
N ARG A 112 -11.37 -51.60 -1.22
CA ARG A 112 -10.47 -51.07 -2.25
C ARG A 112 -11.18 -50.12 -3.20
N PHE A 113 -10.46 -49.07 -3.58
CA PHE A 113 -10.77 -48.22 -4.72
C PHE A 113 -10.40 -48.92 -6.03
N THR A 114 -11.24 -48.75 -7.04
CA THR A 114 -11.00 -49.27 -8.39
C THR A 114 -10.09 -48.34 -9.19
N SER A 115 -9.67 -48.75 -10.38
CA SER A 115 -8.86 -47.92 -11.27
C SER A 115 -9.60 -46.67 -11.78
N LEU A 116 -10.94 -46.66 -11.75
CA LEU A 116 -11.74 -45.52 -12.24
C LEU A 116 -11.53 -44.25 -11.40
N ILE A 117 -11.59 -44.36 -10.07
CA ILE A 117 -11.37 -43.19 -9.20
C ILE A 117 -9.92 -42.69 -9.33
N ILE A 118 -8.96 -43.60 -9.50
CA ILE A 118 -7.56 -43.26 -9.71
C ILE A 118 -7.39 -42.47 -11.02
N ASN A 119 -7.99 -42.95 -12.11
CA ASN A 119 -7.98 -42.27 -13.40
C ASN A 119 -8.66 -40.89 -13.33
N ASP A 120 -9.73 -40.76 -12.54
CA ASP A 120 -10.40 -39.48 -12.37
C ASP A 120 -9.52 -38.46 -11.62
N PHE A 121 -8.81 -38.87 -10.57
CA PHE A 121 -7.84 -38.00 -9.90
C PHE A 121 -6.64 -37.64 -10.80
N LEU A 122 -6.16 -38.58 -11.60
CA LEU A 122 -5.12 -38.31 -12.59
C LEU A 122 -5.57 -37.30 -13.63
N LYS A 123 -6.80 -37.43 -14.13
CA LYS A 123 -7.41 -36.49 -15.07
C LYS A 123 -7.58 -35.10 -14.46
N ILE A 124 -7.99 -35.02 -13.20
CA ILE A 124 -8.06 -33.74 -12.47
C ILE A 124 -6.66 -33.11 -12.38
N ASN A 125 -5.67 -33.86 -11.93
CA ASN A 125 -4.30 -33.36 -11.84
C ASN A 125 -3.77 -32.88 -13.20
N SER A 126 -4.00 -33.62 -14.29
CA SER A 126 -3.57 -33.19 -15.63
C SER A 126 -4.28 -31.94 -16.11
N LEU A 127 -5.57 -31.78 -15.81
CA LEU A 127 -6.33 -30.57 -16.14
C LEU A 127 -5.94 -29.36 -15.27
N SER A 128 -5.39 -29.61 -14.08
CA SER A 128 -4.87 -28.57 -13.19
C SER A 128 -3.48 -28.05 -13.60
N LEU A 129 -2.66 -28.85 -14.30
CA LEU A 129 -1.27 -28.48 -14.63
C LEU A 129 -1.10 -27.11 -15.31
N PRO A 130 -1.93 -26.71 -16.31
CA PRO A 130 -1.79 -25.41 -16.96
C PRO A 130 -1.93 -24.21 -16.01
N PHE A 131 -2.62 -24.41 -14.90
CA PHE A 131 -2.87 -23.37 -13.90
C PHE A 131 -1.76 -23.26 -12.86
N VAL A 132 -0.90 -24.27 -12.71
CA VAL A 132 0.02 -24.34 -11.57
C VAL A 132 0.97 -23.14 -11.52
N GLU A 133 1.61 -22.83 -12.64
CA GLU A 133 2.54 -21.69 -12.70
C GLU A 133 1.82 -20.36 -12.46
N CYS A 134 0.65 -20.19 -13.09
CA CYS A 134 -0.14 -18.97 -12.97
C CYS A 134 -0.59 -18.69 -11.53
N PHE A 135 -1.10 -19.72 -10.84
CA PHE A 135 -1.55 -19.60 -9.46
C PHE A 135 -0.39 -19.50 -8.47
N ALA A 136 0.77 -20.09 -8.77
CA ALA A 136 1.97 -19.90 -7.94
C ALA A 136 2.44 -18.44 -7.99
N GLU A 137 2.61 -17.88 -9.19
CA GLU A 137 3.06 -16.50 -9.37
C GLU A 137 2.07 -15.48 -8.79
N LEU A 138 0.77 -15.67 -9.04
CA LEU A 138 -0.27 -14.76 -8.59
C LEU A 138 -0.40 -14.71 -7.06
N TRP A 139 -0.25 -15.84 -6.36
CA TRP A 139 -0.34 -15.88 -4.89
C TRP A 139 1.00 -15.58 -4.20
N ASP A 140 2.14 -15.74 -4.87
CA ASP A 140 3.44 -15.32 -4.35
C ASP A 140 3.66 -13.80 -4.46
N SER A 141 2.91 -13.10 -5.34
CA SER A 141 3.01 -11.67 -5.57
C SER A 141 1.78 -10.88 -5.07
N PRO A 142 1.90 -10.14 -3.95
CA PRO A 142 0.81 -9.30 -3.45
C PRO A 142 0.30 -8.28 -4.48
N ILE A 143 1.21 -7.78 -5.34
CA ILE A 143 0.88 -6.82 -6.39
C ILE A 143 0.00 -7.46 -7.47
N ALA A 144 0.29 -8.72 -7.84
CA ALA A 144 -0.53 -9.45 -8.81
C ALA A 144 -1.94 -9.69 -8.27
N LEU A 145 -2.06 -10.05 -6.99
CA LEU A 145 -3.36 -10.21 -6.32
C LEU A 145 -4.15 -8.90 -6.25
N GLU A 146 -3.50 -7.78 -5.89
CA GLU A 146 -4.12 -6.44 -5.88
C GLU A 146 -4.66 -6.07 -7.27
N ARG A 147 -3.91 -6.38 -8.34
CA ARG A 147 -4.33 -6.16 -9.74
C ARG A 147 -5.50 -7.05 -10.14
N LEU A 148 -5.48 -8.33 -9.77
CA LEU A 148 -6.57 -9.27 -10.06
C LEU A 148 -7.87 -8.78 -9.45
N ILE A 149 -7.82 -8.38 -8.18
CA ILE A 149 -8.96 -7.81 -7.47
C ILE A 149 -9.45 -6.54 -8.16
N GLY A 150 -8.53 -5.65 -8.56
CA GLY A 150 -8.87 -4.46 -9.33
C GLY A 150 -9.57 -4.79 -10.65
N ALA A 151 -9.12 -5.83 -11.35
CA ALA A 151 -9.73 -6.30 -12.60
C ALA A 151 -11.13 -6.88 -12.38
N ILE A 152 -11.33 -7.72 -11.35
CA ILE A 152 -12.62 -8.32 -10.99
C ILE A 152 -13.64 -7.23 -10.64
N ILE A 153 -13.26 -6.24 -9.83
CA ILE A 153 -14.15 -5.12 -9.50
C ILE A 153 -14.38 -4.26 -10.75
N GLY A 154 -13.36 -4.10 -11.61
CA GLY A 154 -13.36 -3.21 -12.77
C GLY A 154 -14.29 -3.65 -13.88
N GLU A 155 -14.44 -4.96 -14.06
CA GLU A 155 -15.43 -5.53 -14.96
C GLU A 155 -16.86 -5.15 -14.56
N ARG A 156 -17.14 -5.10 -13.25
CA ARG A 156 -18.47 -4.81 -12.72
C ARG A 156 -18.73 -3.31 -12.58
N TYR A 157 -17.67 -2.51 -12.45
CA TYR A 157 -17.76 -1.08 -12.17
C TYR A 157 -16.83 -0.25 -13.06
N ASN A 158 -17.37 0.26 -14.17
CA ASN A 158 -16.62 1.02 -15.19
C ASN A 158 -15.97 2.33 -14.70
N SER A 159 -16.26 2.78 -13.48
CA SER A 159 -15.69 4.00 -12.90
C SER A 159 -14.73 3.72 -11.75
N ILE A 160 -13.98 2.61 -11.85
CA ILE A 160 -12.85 2.38 -10.96
C ILE A 160 -11.85 3.53 -11.09
N LYS A 161 -11.46 4.03 -9.93
CA LYS A 161 -10.34 4.95 -9.79
C LYS A 161 -9.12 4.16 -9.38
N SER A 162 -8.03 4.31 -10.12
CA SER A 162 -6.77 3.60 -9.86
C SER A 162 -5.62 4.54 -9.57
N ASN A 163 -5.72 5.81 -9.96
CA ASN A 163 -4.60 6.75 -9.89
C ASN A 163 -4.89 7.89 -8.91
N LEU A 164 -3.84 8.48 -8.34
CA LEU A 164 -3.97 9.63 -7.43
C LEU A 164 -4.83 10.75 -8.03
N TYR A 165 -4.64 11.01 -9.32
CA TYR A 165 -5.31 12.11 -10.02
C TYR A 165 -6.81 11.92 -10.24
N ASP A 166 -7.30 10.69 -10.09
CA ASP A 166 -8.74 10.40 -10.10
C ASP A 166 -9.41 10.91 -8.80
N PHE A 167 -8.63 11.01 -7.71
CA PHE A 167 -9.10 11.46 -6.40
C PHE A 167 -8.81 12.93 -6.13
N LEU A 168 -7.63 13.40 -6.52
CA LEU A 168 -7.16 14.77 -6.34
C LEU A 168 -6.52 15.26 -7.63
N ARG A 169 -7.13 16.25 -8.27
CA ARG A 169 -6.56 16.77 -9.51
C ARG A 169 -5.23 17.44 -9.23
N GLU A 170 -4.32 17.35 -10.20
CA GLU A 170 -3.05 18.07 -10.21
C GLU A 170 -3.18 19.54 -9.78
N SER A 171 -4.13 20.26 -10.38
CA SER A 171 -4.37 21.67 -10.06
C SER A 171 -4.86 21.92 -8.63
N GLU A 172 -5.49 20.94 -7.99
CA GLU A 172 -5.97 21.04 -6.60
C GLU A 172 -4.79 20.88 -5.64
N ILE A 173 -3.91 19.92 -5.91
CA ILE A 173 -2.65 19.73 -5.17
C ILE A 173 -1.81 21.01 -5.25
N ASP A 174 -1.61 21.55 -6.45
CA ASP A 174 -0.82 22.76 -6.65
C ASP A 174 -1.42 23.98 -5.94
N LYS A 175 -2.76 24.12 -5.97
CA LYS A 175 -3.46 25.20 -5.25
C LYS A 175 -3.32 25.08 -3.73
N SER A 176 -3.44 23.87 -3.18
CA SER A 176 -3.23 23.61 -1.75
C SER A 176 -1.79 23.95 -1.33
N ILE A 177 -0.81 23.55 -2.12
CA ILE A 177 0.60 23.88 -1.89
C ILE A 177 0.81 25.40 -1.93
N ALA A 178 0.25 26.08 -2.94
CA ALA A 178 0.36 27.53 -3.10
C ALA A 178 -0.33 28.31 -1.97
N ALA A 179 -1.38 27.74 -1.38
CA ALA A 179 -2.05 28.27 -0.19
C ALA A 179 -1.24 28.03 1.11
N GLY A 180 -0.14 27.27 1.04
CA GLY A 180 0.72 26.97 2.19
C GLY A 180 0.25 25.76 3.00
N GLU A 181 -0.67 24.94 2.48
CA GLU A 181 -1.10 23.72 3.16
C GLU A 181 0.05 22.70 3.21
N ASN A 182 0.12 21.95 4.32
CA ASN A 182 1.09 20.88 4.49
C ASN A 182 0.59 19.56 3.88
N LEU A 183 1.50 18.61 3.69
CA LEU A 183 1.20 17.27 3.18
C LEU A 183 0.07 16.57 3.97
N GLU A 184 -0.01 16.76 5.28
CA GLU A 184 -1.06 16.16 6.12
C GLU A 184 -2.46 16.67 5.77
N THR A 185 -2.58 17.96 5.42
CA THR A 185 -3.86 18.56 5.02
C THR A 185 -4.31 18.00 3.67
N ILE A 186 -3.38 17.84 2.71
CA ILE A 186 -3.68 17.23 1.41
C ILE A 186 -4.00 15.74 1.58
N LYS A 187 -3.30 15.02 2.46
CA LYS A 187 -3.64 13.62 2.82
C LYS A 187 -5.07 13.51 3.37
N LYS A 188 -5.51 14.45 4.22
CA LYS A 188 -6.91 14.46 4.72
C LYS A 188 -7.90 14.68 3.58
N ASN A 189 -7.60 15.57 2.62
CA ASN A 189 -8.43 15.79 1.45
C ASN A 189 -8.51 14.54 0.56
N LEU A 190 -7.38 13.84 0.35
CA LEU A 190 -7.33 12.55 -0.36
C LEU A 190 -8.23 11.51 0.31
N LEU A 191 -8.06 11.30 1.62
CA LEU A 191 -8.84 10.32 2.38
C LEU A 191 -10.34 10.63 2.35
N ARG A 192 -10.72 11.92 2.38
CA ARG A 192 -12.11 12.33 2.22
C ARG A 192 -12.64 11.99 0.83
N SER A 193 -11.88 12.29 -0.23
CA SER A 193 -12.23 11.94 -1.61
C SER A 193 -12.37 10.42 -1.79
N MET A 194 -11.49 9.63 -1.18
CA MET A 194 -11.58 8.16 -1.17
C MET A 194 -12.81 7.64 -0.42
N TYR A 195 -13.14 8.25 0.71
CA TYR A 195 -14.35 7.89 1.46
C TYR A 195 -15.63 8.23 0.69
N ASP A 196 -15.66 9.38 0.02
CA ASP A 196 -16.77 9.77 -0.85
C ASP A 196 -16.86 8.85 -2.08
N TYR A 197 -15.72 8.35 -2.58
CA TYR A 197 -15.68 7.32 -3.63
C TYR A 197 -16.23 5.98 -3.12
N ARG A 198 -15.83 5.53 -1.93
CA ARG A 198 -16.36 4.31 -1.30
C ARG A 198 -17.88 4.29 -1.25
N LYS A 199 -18.49 5.41 -0.85
CA LYS A 199 -19.96 5.57 -0.80
C LYS A 199 -20.67 5.56 -2.15
N LYS A 200 -19.95 5.78 -3.25
CA LYS A 200 -20.53 5.80 -4.60
C LYS A 200 -20.54 4.43 -5.25
N ILE A 201 -19.71 3.50 -4.77
CA ILE A 201 -19.70 2.12 -5.28
C ILE A 201 -21.00 1.44 -4.82
N PRO A 202 -21.77 0.81 -5.73
CA PRO A 202 -22.97 0.08 -5.34
C PRO A 202 -22.66 -1.09 -4.40
N ASP A 203 -23.52 -1.29 -3.39
CA ASP A 203 -23.33 -2.31 -2.34
C ASP A 203 -23.24 -3.76 -2.87
N PHE A 204 -23.76 -4.04 -4.07
CA PHE A 204 -23.72 -5.39 -4.66
C PHE A 204 -22.37 -5.76 -5.29
N ILE A 205 -21.52 -4.77 -5.60
CA ILE A 205 -20.25 -5.02 -6.30
C ILE A 205 -19.32 -5.88 -5.43
N PHE A 206 -19.18 -5.55 -4.14
CA PHE A 206 -18.24 -6.26 -3.27
C PHE A 206 -18.66 -7.71 -2.97
N PRO A 207 -19.93 -8.02 -2.61
CA PRO A 207 -20.37 -9.41 -2.45
C PRO A 207 -20.18 -10.26 -3.70
N GLU A 208 -20.51 -9.74 -4.89
CA GLU A 208 -20.32 -10.47 -6.15
C GLU A 208 -18.84 -10.70 -6.46
N SER A 209 -17.99 -9.70 -6.23
CA SER A 209 -16.53 -9.84 -6.36
C SER A 209 -15.94 -10.79 -5.33
N GLU A 210 -16.49 -10.83 -4.11
CA GLU A 210 -16.09 -11.78 -3.05
C GLU A 210 -16.41 -13.22 -3.47
N ASP A 211 -17.63 -13.47 -3.99
CA ASP A 211 -18.03 -14.79 -4.48
C ASP A 211 -17.12 -15.31 -5.62
N GLU A 212 -16.72 -14.40 -6.50
CA GLU A 212 -15.79 -14.70 -7.59
C GLU A 212 -14.36 -14.97 -7.09
N LEU A 213 -13.87 -14.17 -6.14
CA LEU A 213 -12.57 -14.41 -5.51
C LEU A 213 -12.54 -15.72 -4.71
N LEU A 214 -13.60 -16.04 -3.98
CA LEU A 214 -13.77 -17.31 -3.27
C LEU A 214 -13.78 -18.49 -4.23
N SER A 215 -14.41 -18.32 -5.39
CA SER A 215 -14.38 -19.29 -6.49
C SER A 215 -12.96 -19.53 -7.00
N LEU A 216 -12.16 -18.46 -7.15
CA LEU A 216 -10.77 -18.53 -7.57
C LEU A 216 -9.90 -19.21 -6.51
N ILE A 217 -10.09 -18.89 -5.23
CA ILE A 217 -9.36 -19.52 -4.12
C ILE A 217 -9.71 -21.01 -4.02
N SER A 218 -10.97 -21.37 -4.26
CA SER A 218 -11.40 -22.77 -4.29
C SER A 218 -10.73 -23.54 -5.43
N LEU A 219 -10.67 -22.94 -6.63
CA LEU A 219 -9.94 -23.50 -7.76
C LEU A 219 -8.44 -23.61 -7.45
N LYS A 220 -7.83 -22.55 -6.92
CA LYS A 220 -6.42 -22.50 -6.48
C LYS A 220 -6.09 -23.68 -5.58
N ASN A 221 -6.91 -23.94 -4.56
CA ASN A 221 -6.65 -25.00 -3.60
C ASN A 221 -6.70 -26.39 -4.25
N ILE A 222 -7.57 -26.60 -5.24
CA ILE A 222 -7.63 -27.85 -6.01
C ILE A 222 -6.41 -27.98 -6.93
N VAL A 223 -6.06 -26.90 -7.65
CA VAL A 223 -4.91 -26.87 -8.56
C VAL A 223 -3.60 -27.10 -7.81
N MET A 224 -3.43 -26.44 -6.66
CA MET A 224 -2.25 -26.53 -5.80
C MET A 224 -2.25 -27.74 -4.87
N TYR A 225 -3.27 -28.61 -4.95
CA TYR A 225 -3.37 -29.76 -4.08
C TYR A 225 -2.18 -30.71 -4.31
N ASN A 226 -1.54 -31.18 -3.24
CA ASN A 226 -0.39 -32.06 -3.35
C ASN A 226 -0.84 -33.50 -3.68
N TYR A 227 -1.06 -33.78 -4.96
CA TYR A 227 -1.46 -35.12 -5.42
C TYR A 227 -0.37 -36.18 -5.27
N SER A 228 0.91 -35.80 -5.12
CA SER A 228 2.04 -36.72 -5.18
C SER A 228 2.03 -37.82 -4.09
N PRO A 229 1.85 -37.51 -2.79
CA PRO A 229 1.73 -38.53 -1.75
C PRO A 229 0.55 -39.48 -1.99
N MET A 230 -0.58 -38.94 -2.45
CA MET A 230 -1.77 -39.72 -2.76
C MET A 230 -1.50 -40.71 -3.90
N PHE A 231 -0.90 -40.25 -4.99
CA PHE A 231 -0.53 -41.10 -6.14
C PHE A 231 0.51 -42.16 -5.79
N LYS A 232 1.51 -41.82 -4.95
CA LYS A 232 2.48 -42.78 -4.45
C LYS A 232 1.82 -43.93 -3.66
N LEU A 233 0.85 -43.62 -2.81
CA LEU A 233 0.07 -44.62 -2.07
C LEU A 233 -0.85 -45.44 -2.98
N MET A 234 -1.26 -44.87 -4.12
CA MET A 234 -1.99 -45.58 -5.17
C MET A 234 -1.08 -46.44 -6.06
N GLY A 235 0.23 -46.40 -5.86
CA GLY A 235 1.21 -47.15 -6.67
C GLY A 235 1.39 -46.58 -8.08
N ILE A 236 1.21 -45.27 -8.24
CA ILE A 236 1.47 -44.52 -9.47
C ILE A 236 2.81 -43.80 -9.32
N ASN A 237 3.77 -44.08 -10.20
CA ASN A 237 5.00 -43.30 -10.26
C ASN A 237 4.78 -42.08 -11.16
N GLN A 238 5.35 -40.92 -10.78
CA GLN A 238 5.37 -39.74 -11.63
C GLN A 238 6.24 -40.07 -12.86
N GLY A 239 5.62 -40.35 -14.00
CA GLY A 239 6.29 -40.76 -15.24
C GLY A 239 5.72 -42.03 -15.90
N ASP A 240 4.85 -42.78 -15.22
CA ASP A 240 4.16 -43.93 -15.84
C ASP A 240 3.13 -43.43 -16.87
N ASP A 241 3.10 -44.05 -18.07
CA ASP A 241 2.03 -43.81 -19.05
C ASP A 241 0.66 -44.11 -18.43
N PHE A 242 -0.30 -43.20 -18.62
CA PHE A 242 -1.67 -43.26 -18.08
C PHE A 242 -2.41 -44.56 -18.46
N SER A 243 -1.96 -45.28 -19.49
CA SER A 243 -2.51 -46.55 -19.95
C SER A 243 -2.29 -47.72 -18.97
N SER A 244 -1.26 -47.64 -18.10
CA SER A 244 -0.86 -48.70 -17.16
C SER A 244 -1.72 -48.80 -15.88
N VAL A 245 -2.65 -47.86 -15.68
CA VAL A 245 -3.43 -47.73 -14.43
C VAL A 245 -4.71 -48.59 -14.42
N SER A 246 -5.14 -49.09 -15.58
CA SER A 246 -6.45 -49.72 -15.79
C SER A 246 -6.78 -50.92 -14.87
N SER A 247 -5.79 -51.61 -14.30
CA SER A 247 -5.97 -52.78 -13.43
C SER A 247 -5.59 -52.57 -11.96
N LYS A 248 -5.08 -51.39 -11.56
CA LYS A 248 -4.61 -51.15 -10.19
C LYS A 248 -5.79 -50.94 -9.23
N THR A 249 -5.70 -51.53 -8.03
CA THR A 249 -6.67 -51.33 -6.94
C THR A 249 -5.97 -50.98 -5.64
N VAL A 250 -6.52 -50.02 -4.90
CA VAL A 250 -5.83 -49.39 -3.76
C VAL A 250 -6.67 -49.51 -2.50
N SER A 251 -6.06 -49.85 -1.37
CA SER A 251 -6.75 -49.92 -0.08
C SER A 251 -7.29 -48.55 0.32
N MET A 252 -8.58 -48.47 0.68
CA MET A 252 -9.21 -47.21 1.08
C MET A 252 -8.51 -46.57 2.27
N ASN A 253 -8.12 -47.38 3.25
CA ASN A 253 -7.56 -46.90 4.50
C ASN A 253 -6.22 -46.17 4.30
N LEU A 254 -5.50 -46.44 3.21
CA LEU A 254 -4.25 -45.74 2.90
C LEU A 254 -4.50 -44.33 2.37
N VAL A 255 -5.61 -44.12 1.66
CA VAL A 255 -5.86 -42.90 0.87
C VAL A 255 -6.95 -42.03 1.50
N VAL A 256 -7.76 -42.57 2.43
CA VAL A 256 -8.93 -41.89 3.00
C VAL A 256 -8.62 -40.49 3.56
N LYS A 257 -7.43 -40.28 4.14
CA LYS A 257 -7.01 -38.96 4.64
C LYS A 257 -6.95 -37.94 3.49
N TYR A 258 -6.28 -38.28 2.40
CA TYR A 258 -6.17 -37.44 1.21
C TYR A 258 -7.53 -37.24 0.51
N LEU A 259 -8.39 -38.26 0.52
CA LEU A 259 -9.74 -38.13 -0.02
C LEU A 259 -10.59 -37.18 0.80
N GLU A 260 -10.46 -37.21 2.12
CA GLU A 260 -11.16 -36.26 3.00
C GLU A 260 -10.66 -34.83 2.79
N GLU A 261 -9.34 -34.63 2.72
CA GLU A 261 -8.74 -33.32 2.42
C GLU A 261 -9.23 -32.81 1.06
N PHE A 262 -9.18 -33.64 0.02
CA PHE A 262 -9.69 -33.28 -1.30
C PHE A 262 -11.20 -33.00 -1.29
N TYR A 263 -11.99 -33.79 -0.56
CA TYR A 263 -13.43 -33.60 -0.49
C TYR A 263 -13.81 -32.27 0.18
N LYS A 264 -13.05 -31.81 1.17
CA LYS A 264 -13.19 -30.47 1.75
C LYS A 264 -13.04 -29.40 0.65
N LEU A 265 -11.98 -29.50 -0.15
CA LEU A 265 -11.74 -28.57 -1.25
C LEU A 265 -12.86 -28.63 -2.31
N LEU A 266 -13.31 -29.84 -2.64
CA LEU A 266 -14.32 -30.07 -3.65
C LEU A 266 -15.67 -29.42 -3.28
N ILE A 267 -16.09 -29.52 -2.01
CA ILE A 267 -17.33 -28.89 -1.55
C ILE A 267 -17.27 -27.37 -1.71
N HIS A 268 -16.15 -26.74 -1.35
CA HIS A 268 -15.98 -25.30 -1.55
C HIS A 268 -16.08 -24.91 -3.04
N PHE A 269 -15.59 -25.77 -3.95
CA PHE A 269 -15.68 -25.54 -5.38
C PHE A 269 -17.09 -25.72 -5.96
N THR A 270 -17.98 -26.53 -5.37
CA THR A 270 -19.30 -26.81 -6.01
C THR A 270 -20.20 -25.61 -6.20
N GLY A 271 -20.09 -24.59 -5.35
CA GLY A 271 -20.82 -23.33 -5.50
C GLY A 271 -20.15 -22.35 -6.47
N SER A 272 -18.96 -22.67 -6.98
CA SER A 272 -18.16 -21.73 -7.75
C SER A 272 -18.61 -21.63 -9.21
N ASN A 273 -18.71 -20.40 -9.69
CA ASN A 273 -18.89 -20.06 -11.09
C ASN A 273 -17.92 -18.93 -11.42
N LEU A 274 -16.81 -19.28 -12.07
CA LEU A 274 -15.85 -18.28 -12.52
C LEU A 274 -16.27 -17.70 -13.86
N GLN A 275 -16.08 -16.41 -14.00
CA GLN A 275 -16.23 -15.74 -15.29
C GLN A 275 -14.97 -15.95 -16.13
N ARG A 276 -15.13 -15.91 -17.45
CA ARG A 276 -13.99 -16.05 -18.38
C ARG A 276 -12.97 -14.95 -18.17
N THR A 277 -13.44 -13.74 -17.93
CA THR A 277 -12.66 -12.54 -17.62
C THR A 277 -11.71 -12.73 -16.45
N SER A 278 -12.13 -13.38 -15.36
CA SER A 278 -11.24 -13.71 -14.24
C SER A 278 -10.10 -14.63 -14.64
N ILE A 279 -10.36 -15.64 -15.49
CA ILE A 279 -9.32 -16.54 -16.00
C ILE A 279 -8.39 -15.81 -16.97
N THR A 280 -8.95 -14.96 -17.85
CA THR A 280 -8.17 -14.11 -18.75
C THR A 280 -7.27 -13.15 -17.96
N ALA A 281 -7.77 -12.53 -16.89
CA ALA A 281 -6.99 -11.65 -16.02
C ALA A 281 -5.83 -12.38 -15.33
N ILE A 282 -6.04 -13.62 -14.87
CA ILE A 282 -4.96 -14.45 -14.31
C ILE A 282 -3.88 -14.70 -15.36
N TYR A 283 -4.29 -15.02 -16.59
CA TYR A 283 -3.39 -15.30 -17.69
C TYR A 283 -2.57 -14.08 -18.14
N GLU A 284 -3.22 -12.93 -18.28
CA GLU A 284 -2.56 -11.66 -18.65
C GLU A 284 -1.53 -11.21 -17.61
N MET A 285 -1.76 -11.52 -16.33
CA MET A 285 -0.86 -11.13 -15.24
C MET A 285 0.39 -12.01 -15.14
N THR A 286 0.36 -13.24 -15.65
CA THR A 286 1.43 -14.23 -15.52
C THR A 286 2.27 -14.36 -16.80
N LYS A 287 1.72 -13.92 -17.95
CA LYS A 287 2.48 -13.86 -19.20
C LYS A 287 3.22 -12.54 -19.37
N ILE A 288 4.52 -12.58 -19.13
CA ILE A 288 5.41 -11.45 -19.42
C ILE A 288 5.80 -11.37 -20.92
N ASN A 289 5.67 -12.43 -21.76
CA ASN A 289 6.29 -12.40 -23.10
C ASN A 289 5.74 -13.30 -24.24
N ASP A 290 4.56 -13.95 -24.15
CA ASP A 290 4.18 -14.93 -25.20
C ASP A 290 2.71 -14.83 -25.67
N ASP A 291 2.50 -14.67 -26.98
CA ASP A 291 1.21 -14.49 -27.70
C ASP A 291 0.29 -15.74 -27.68
N GLY A 292 0.30 -16.51 -26.59
CA GLY A 292 -0.58 -17.67 -26.48
C GLY A 292 -2.04 -17.25 -26.34
N ASP A 293 -2.95 -18.12 -26.77
CA ASP A 293 -4.39 -17.90 -26.71
C ASP A 293 -4.95 -18.25 -25.32
N ASP A 294 -5.72 -17.35 -24.72
CA ASP A 294 -6.41 -17.55 -23.43
C ASP A 294 -7.45 -18.69 -23.50
N SER A 295 -7.81 -19.10 -24.72
CA SER A 295 -8.78 -20.16 -25.00
C SER A 295 -8.38 -21.51 -24.44
N GLU A 296 -7.08 -21.84 -24.39
CA GLU A 296 -6.60 -23.15 -23.89
C GLU A 296 -6.79 -23.28 -22.37
N LEU A 297 -6.52 -22.20 -21.62
CA LEU A 297 -6.78 -22.17 -20.18
C LEU A 297 -8.26 -22.22 -19.88
N TRP A 298 -9.07 -21.47 -20.63
CA TRP A 298 -10.52 -21.50 -20.44
C TRP A 298 -11.11 -22.90 -20.73
N ASP A 299 -10.69 -23.55 -21.81
CA ASP A 299 -11.11 -24.93 -22.13
C ASP A 299 -10.67 -25.91 -21.03
N SER A 300 -9.44 -25.79 -20.53
CA SER A 300 -8.96 -26.58 -19.39
C SER A 300 -9.80 -26.35 -18.13
N TYR A 301 -10.16 -25.10 -17.82
CA TYR A 301 -11.04 -24.76 -16.70
C TYR A 301 -12.43 -25.39 -16.86
N THR A 302 -13.07 -25.26 -18.03
CA THR A 302 -14.42 -25.79 -18.24
C THR A 302 -14.45 -27.32 -18.08
N LYS A 303 -13.46 -28.03 -18.64
CA LYS A 303 -13.30 -29.49 -18.48
C LYS A 303 -13.04 -29.88 -17.03
N LEU A 304 -12.20 -29.12 -16.32
CA LEU A 304 -11.91 -29.35 -14.91
C LEU A 304 -13.16 -29.13 -14.04
N SER A 305 -13.83 -27.99 -14.24
CA SER A 305 -15.04 -27.60 -13.52
C SER A 305 -16.16 -28.62 -13.70
N GLU A 306 -16.41 -29.06 -14.93
CA GLU A 306 -17.38 -30.11 -15.22
C GLU A 306 -17.02 -31.42 -14.50
N LYS A 307 -15.74 -31.81 -14.54
CA LYS A 307 -15.27 -33.04 -13.88
C LYS A 307 -15.45 -32.98 -12.36
N LEU A 308 -15.13 -31.84 -11.74
CA LEU A 308 -15.27 -31.61 -10.30
C LEU A 308 -16.75 -31.61 -9.89
N LYS A 309 -17.62 -30.90 -10.61
CA LYS A 309 -19.08 -30.89 -10.38
C LYS A 309 -19.68 -32.29 -10.52
N ASN A 310 -19.30 -33.03 -11.56
CA ASN A 310 -19.72 -34.41 -11.74
C ASN A 310 -19.25 -35.32 -10.59
N MET A 311 -18.02 -35.14 -10.12
CA MET A 311 -17.51 -35.90 -8.97
C MET A 311 -18.34 -35.67 -7.72
N THR A 312 -18.79 -34.45 -7.45
CA THR A 312 -19.56 -34.16 -6.22
C THR A 312 -20.96 -34.76 -6.23
N VAL A 313 -21.56 -34.94 -7.41
CA VAL A 313 -22.87 -35.59 -7.55
C VAL A 313 -22.75 -37.12 -7.54
N VAL A 314 -21.75 -37.66 -8.23
CA VAL A 314 -21.63 -39.11 -8.46
C VAL A 314 -20.94 -39.84 -7.31
N TYR A 315 -19.99 -39.20 -6.62
CA TYR A 315 -19.15 -39.87 -5.63
C TYR A 315 -19.70 -39.67 -4.22
N PRO A 316 -20.02 -40.76 -3.49
CA PRO A 316 -20.51 -40.69 -2.11
C PRO A 316 -19.33 -40.51 -1.13
N PHE A 317 -18.50 -39.46 -1.31
CA PHE A 317 -17.27 -39.26 -0.53
C PHE A 317 -17.51 -39.26 0.98
N ASP A 318 -18.56 -38.59 1.45
CA ASP A 318 -18.95 -38.57 2.87
C ASP A 318 -19.20 -39.98 3.43
N ASP A 319 -19.99 -40.80 2.73
CA ASP A 319 -20.26 -42.19 3.10
C ASP A 319 -18.99 -43.05 3.03
N ILE A 320 -18.14 -42.87 2.01
CA ILE A 320 -16.84 -43.57 1.86
C ILE A 320 -15.92 -43.26 3.04
N ILE A 321 -15.81 -41.99 3.42
CA ILE A 321 -14.96 -41.54 4.54
C ILE A 321 -15.49 -42.10 5.86
N LYS A 322 -16.80 -42.00 6.12
CA LYS A 322 -17.47 -42.59 7.29
C LYS A 322 -17.23 -44.11 7.37
N TYR A 323 -17.33 -44.81 6.25
CA TYR A 323 -17.12 -46.24 6.17
C TYR A 323 -15.66 -46.62 6.44
N SER A 324 -14.70 -45.96 5.78
CA SER A 324 -13.27 -46.25 5.96
C SER A 324 -12.77 -45.92 7.37
N ARG A 325 -13.26 -44.83 7.99
CA ARG A 325 -12.98 -44.49 9.39
C ARG A 325 -13.74 -45.36 10.40
N ASN A 326 -14.60 -46.29 9.95
CA ASN A 326 -15.50 -47.09 10.78
C ASN A 326 -16.33 -46.24 11.77
N ASN A 327 -16.76 -45.05 11.35
CA ASN A 327 -17.53 -44.12 12.18
C ASN A 327 -18.70 -43.53 11.37
N PRO A 328 -19.93 -44.03 11.56
CA PRO A 328 -21.11 -43.55 10.83
C PRO A 328 -21.49 -42.11 11.17
N PHE A 329 -21.07 -41.60 12.33
CA PHE A 329 -21.34 -40.23 12.79
C PHE A 329 -20.20 -39.27 12.50
N TYR A 330 -19.19 -39.69 11.73
CA TYR A 330 -18.09 -38.80 11.37
C TYR A 330 -18.63 -37.59 10.61
N LYS A 331 -18.33 -36.40 11.11
CA LYS A 331 -18.66 -35.14 10.46
C LYS A 331 -17.38 -34.51 9.97
N ILE A 332 -17.39 -34.15 8.70
CA ILE A 332 -16.31 -33.40 8.09
C ILE A 332 -16.57 -31.93 8.40
N ASP A 333 -15.59 -31.27 8.98
CA ASP A 333 -15.66 -29.84 9.26
C ASP A 333 -15.31 -29.07 7.99
N PHE A 334 -16.13 -28.08 7.66
CA PHE A 334 -16.00 -27.23 6.47
C PHE A 334 -15.88 -25.78 6.93
N SER A 335 -14.66 -25.25 6.97
CA SER A 335 -14.44 -23.83 7.23
C SER A 335 -14.35 -23.07 5.91
N ILE A 336 -15.37 -22.29 5.59
CA ILE A 336 -15.33 -21.37 4.45
C ILE A 336 -14.53 -20.13 4.89
N PRO A 337 -13.46 -19.74 4.17
CA PRO A 337 -12.76 -18.49 4.43
C PRO A 337 -13.72 -17.32 4.19
N LYS A 338 -13.72 -16.34 5.09
CA LYS A 338 -14.47 -15.09 4.92
C LYS A 338 -13.50 -14.01 4.46
N ILE A 339 -13.84 -13.28 3.40
CA ILE A 339 -12.95 -12.28 2.83
C ILE A 339 -13.72 -10.97 2.74
N ASP A 340 -13.39 -10.00 3.60
CA ASP A 340 -13.96 -8.66 3.44
C ASP A 340 -13.31 -7.97 2.24
N MET A 341 -13.93 -8.14 1.07
CA MET A 341 -13.41 -7.61 -0.20
C MET A 341 -13.42 -6.08 -0.22
N GLU A 342 -14.39 -5.47 0.46
CA GLU A 342 -14.46 -4.02 0.57
C GLU A 342 -13.29 -3.48 1.38
N GLU A 343 -13.05 -4.03 2.58
CA GLU A 343 -11.95 -3.61 3.45
C GLU A 343 -10.59 -3.84 2.79
N PHE A 344 -10.40 -4.98 2.13
CA PHE A 344 -9.16 -5.28 1.42
C PHE A 344 -8.90 -4.27 0.30
N TYR A 345 -9.88 -4.04 -0.60
CA TYR A 345 -9.71 -3.15 -1.75
C TYR A 345 -9.36 -1.73 -1.31
N PHE A 346 -10.10 -1.16 -0.35
CA PHE A 346 -9.83 0.20 0.12
C PHE A 346 -8.52 0.31 0.91
N SER A 347 -8.09 -0.75 1.59
CA SER A 347 -6.80 -0.76 2.28
C SER A 347 -5.64 -0.74 1.30
N ALA A 348 -5.70 -1.55 0.24
CA ALA A 348 -4.72 -1.58 -0.84
C ALA A 348 -4.68 -0.22 -1.57
N LEU A 349 -5.83 0.27 -2.03
CA LEU A 349 -5.95 1.55 -2.71
C LEU A 349 -5.44 2.70 -1.83
N LYS A 350 -5.80 2.74 -0.55
CA LYS A 350 -5.33 3.80 0.37
C LYS A 350 -3.81 3.78 0.49
N LYS A 351 -3.20 2.60 0.61
CA LYS A 351 -1.75 2.46 0.71
C LYS A 351 -1.05 2.97 -0.56
N GLU A 352 -1.54 2.57 -1.72
CA GLU A 352 -1.00 3.00 -3.01
C GLU A 352 -1.11 4.52 -3.20
N MET A 353 -2.31 5.07 -3.05
CA MET A 353 -2.57 6.51 -3.24
C MET A 353 -1.77 7.38 -2.25
N MET A 354 -1.59 6.92 -1.02
CA MET A 354 -0.80 7.65 -0.02
C MET A 354 0.69 7.64 -0.36
N SER A 355 1.20 6.52 -0.89
CA SER A 355 2.58 6.41 -1.36
C SER A 355 2.81 7.31 -2.59
N GLU A 356 1.90 7.26 -3.56
CA GLU A 356 1.95 8.11 -4.74
C GLU A 356 1.84 9.61 -4.38
N LEU A 357 0.95 9.98 -3.46
CA LEU A 357 0.84 11.36 -3.01
C LEU A 357 2.15 11.85 -2.38
N THR A 358 2.81 11.04 -1.56
CA THR A 358 4.09 11.45 -0.96
C THR A 358 5.18 11.70 -2.01
N THR A 359 5.28 10.87 -3.03
CA THR A 359 6.29 11.03 -4.08
C THR A 359 5.97 12.22 -4.99
N VAL A 360 4.69 12.39 -5.36
CA VAL A 360 4.23 13.49 -6.20
C VAL A 360 4.33 14.83 -5.47
N PHE A 361 3.99 14.87 -4.18
CA PHE A 361 3.99 16.11 -3.39
C PHE A 361 5.35 16.81 -3.39
N ASP A 362 6.45 16.07 -3.17
CA ASP A 362 7.80 16.66 -3.13
C ASP A 362 8.22 17.27 -4.48
N VAL A 363 7.81 16.64 -5.58
CA VAL A 363 8.09 17.12 -6.94
C VAL A 363 7.25 18.36 -7.23
N ARG A 364 5.96 18.31 -6.91
CA ARG A 364 5.02 19.42 -7.16
C ARG A 364 5.31 20.61 -6.27
N GLU A 365 5.70 20.42 -5.01
CA GLU A 365 6.01 21.52 -4.10
C GLU A 365 7.19 22.35 -4.62
N LYS A 366 8.22 21.70 -5.16
CA LYS A 366 9.35 22.38 -5.82
C LYS A 366 8.90 23.17 -7.04
N ALA A 367 8.05 22.57 -7.88
CA ALA A 367 7.53 23.22 -9.09
C ALA A 367 6.67 24.45 -8.75
N VAL A 368 5.76 24.32 -7.79
CA VAL A 368 4.88 25.40 -7.33
C VAL A 368 5.70 26.54 -6.72
N ILE A 369 6.69 26.25 -5.88
CA ILE A 369 7.55 27.29 -5.30
C ILE A 369 8.30 28.07 -6.38
N LYS A 370 8.80 27.38 -7.41
CA LYS A 370 9.45 28.04 -8.54
C LYS A 370 8.49 29.00 -9.25
N VAL A 371 7.29 28.53 -9.59
CA VAL A 371 6.24 29.37 -10.21
C VAL A 371 5.87 30.56 -9.32
N LEU A 372 5.80 30.36 -8.00
CA LEU A 372 5.52 31.44 -7.06
C LEU A 372 6.63 32.49 -7.07
N PHE A 373 7.91 32.11 -7.10
CA PHE A 373 9.01 33.06 -7.22
C PHE A 373 9.03 33.76 -8.57
N ASP A 374 8.82 33.04 -9.67
CA ASP A 374 8.76 33.63 -11.01
C ASP A 374 7.62 34.67 -11.09
N SER A 375 6.47 34.38 -10.48
CA SER A 375 5.37 35.34 -10.37
C SER A 375 5.74 36.54 -9.49
N PHE A 376 6.45 36.32 -8.38
CA PHE A 376 6.87 37.35 -7.43
C PHE A 376 7.91 38.30 -8.03
N PHE A 377 8.77 37.83 -8.93
CA PHE A 377 9.80 38.65 -9.59
C PHE A 377 9.48 38.98 -11.05
N SER A 378 8.26 38.75 -11.52
CA SER A 378 7.85 38.91 -12.93
C SER A 378 8.18 40.27 -13.57
N ASN A 379 8.30 41.33 -12.77
CA ASN A 379 8.61 42.69 -13.22
C ASN A 379 10.12 43.04 -13.21
N TYR A 380 10.98 42.10 -12.85
CA TYR A 380 12.39 42.37 -12.60
C TYR A 380 13.30 41.35 -13.28
N ASP A 381 14.40 41.85 -13.86
CA ASP A 381 15.50 41.00 -14.28
C ASP A 381 16.23 40.45 -13.05
N LEU A 382 16.23 39.13 -12.92
CA LEU A 382 16.85 38.44 -11.80
C LEU A 382 18.38 38.53 -11.90
N LEU A 383 18.98 39.08 -10.85
CA LEU A 383 20.42 39.11 -10.67
C LEU A 383 20.91 37.75 -10.18
N GLN A 384 22.04 37.31 -10.71
CA GLN A 384 22.72 36.11 -10.24
C GLN A 384 24.06 36.49 -9.60
N LEU A 385 24.46 35.75 -8.58
CA LEU A 385 25.82 35.75 -8.07
C LEU A 385 26.79 35.28 -9.15
N ASN A 386 27.95 35.93 -9.21
CA ASN A 386 28.91 35.67 -10.29
C ASN A 386 29.80 34.47 -9.99
N ASN A 387 30.16 34.27 -8.71
CA ASN A 387 31.19 33.30 -8.31
C ASN A 387 30.62 32.16 -7.45
N TYR A 388 29.61 32.41 -6.62
CA TYR A 388 28.83 31.34 -5.96
C TYR A 388 27.77 30.79 -6.93
N ASN A 389 28.24 30.12 -7.97
CA ASN A 389 27.42 29.51 -9.02
C ASN A 389 28.12 28.25 -9.56
N VAL A 390 27.41 27.46 -10.37
CA VAL A 390 28.02 26.34 -11.10
C VAL A 390 28.97 26.93 -12.15
N LEU A 391 30.24 26.54 -12.10
CA LEU A 391 31.26 27.01 -13.04
C LEU A 391 30.94 26.52 -14.45
N LYS A 392 31.01 27.41 -15.45
CA LYS A 392 30.73 27.07 -16.86
C LYS A 392 31.70 26.03 -17.43
N ASP A 393 32.95 26.05 -16.96
CA ASP A 393 34.03 25.19 -17.46
C ASP A 393 34.13 23.85 -16.71
N PHE A 394 33.31 23.65 -15.68
CA PHE A 394 33.35 22.46 -14.83
C PHE A 394 31.94 22.04 -14.42
N ASP A 395 31.52 20.87 -14.89
CA ASP A 395 30.21 20.31 -14.57
C ASP A 395 30.36 19.26 -13.44
N PRO A 396 30.16 19.64 -12.17
CA PRO A 396 30.29 18.73 -11.03
C PRO A 396 29.27 17.58 -11.10
N ILE A 397 28.13 17.77 -11.78
CA ILE A 397 27.05 16.79 -11.87
C ILE A 397 27.49 15.60 -12.72
N LYS A 398 28.14 15.85 -13.87
CA LYS A 398 28.71 14.79 -14.73
C LYS A 398 29.78 13.95 -14.02
N LEU A 399 30.46 14.54 -13.05
CA LEU A 399 31.54 13.89 -12.29
C LEU A 399 31.07 13.29 -10.96
N SER A 400 29.76 13.31 -10.66
CA SER A 400 29.19 12.85 -9.38
C SER A 400 29.84 13.52 -8.15
N LEU A 401 30.18 14.81 -8.30
CA LEU A 401 30.78 15.64 -7.25
C LEU A 401 29.73 16.54 -6.61
N PRO A 402 29.88 16.89 -5.32
CA PRO A 402 28.99 17.85 -4.71
C PRO A 402 29.17 19.23 -5.34
N TYR A 403 28.07 19.97 -5.41
CA TYR A 403 28.00 21.36 -5.87
C TYR A 403 27.33 22.20 -4.78
N PHE A 404 27.40 23.52 -4.92
CA PHE A 404 26.80 24.43 -3.96
C PHE A 404 25.28 24.28 -3.90
N LYS A 405 24.74 24.08 -2.69
CA LYS A 405 23.32 23.78 -2.49
C LYS A 405 22.43 25.00 -2.56
N TYR A 406 22.88 26.12 -1.99
CA TYR A 406 22.04 27.29 -1.72
C TYR A 406 22.11 28.37 -2.80
N ILE A 407 22.60 28.08 -4.01
CA ILE A 407 22.76 29.06 -5.11
C ILE A 407 21.43 29.79 -5.38
N GLU A 408 20.35 29.05 -5.59
CA GLU A 408 19.04 29.63 -5.89
C GLU A 408 18.49 30.41 -4.70
N THR A 409 18.60 29.85 -3.49
CA THR A 409 18.11 30.47 -2.26
C THR A 409 18.79 31.81 -2.00
N ILE A 410 20.13 31.90 -2.10
CA ILE A 410 20.84 33.15 -1.87
C ILE A 410 20.58 34.18 -2.97
N ASN A 411 20.40 33.73 -4.23
CA ASN A 411 20.01 34.61 -5.34
C ASN A 411 18.61 35.20 -5.13
N ILE A 412 17.65 34.42 -4.66
CA ILE A 412 16.30 34.89 -4.33
C ILE A 412 16.37 35.98 -3.25
N LEU A 413 17.13 35.74 -2.17
CA LEU A 413 17.33 36.73 -1.11
C LEU A 413 18.00 38.00 -1.64
N LEU A 414 19.07 37.86 -2.44
CA LEU A 414 19.76 38.99 -3.06
C LEU A 414 18.80 39.85 -3.90
N ASN A 415 17.97 39.22 -4.73
CA ASN A 415 16.99 39.92 -5.56
C ASN A 415 15.91 40.60 -4.72
N PHE A 416 15.43 39.97 -3.65
CA PHE A 416 14.51 40.61 -2.72
C PHE A 416 15.15 41.86 -2.09
N LEU A 417 16.38 41.74 -1.58
CA LEU A 417 17.09 42.84 -0.94
C LEU A 417 17.33 44.03 -1.91
N LYS A 418 17.64 43.74 -3.17
CA LYS A 418 17.90 44.78 -4.17
C LYS A 418 16.65 45.40 -4.76
N HIS A 419 15.69 44.59 -5.21
CA HIS A 419 14.54 45.06 -5.96
C HIS A 419 13.40 45.52 -5.06
N TYR A 420 13.19 44.85 -3.92
CA TYR A 420 12.12 45.19 -2.99
C TYR A 420 12.64 46.04 -1.83
N TYR A 421 13.63 45.56 -1.06
CA TYR A 421 14.05 46.26 0.14
C TYR A 421 14.64 47.65 -0.14
N ILE A 422 15.66 47.76 -1.00
CA ILE A 422 16.30 49.05 -1.30
C ILE A 422 15.32 50.04 -1.93
N ARG A 423 14.46 49.57 -2.85
CA ARG A 423 13.57 50.47 -3.62
C ARG A 423 12.32 50.88 -2.86
N GLU A 424 11.77 50.00 -2.03
CA GLU A 424 10.44 50.20 -1.45
C GLU A 424 10.47 50.27 0.07
N TYR A 425 11.15 49.34 0.75
CA TYR A 425 11.09 49.26 2.21
C TYR A 425 12.02 50.27 2.89
N LYS A 426 13.17 50.59 2.30
CA LYS A 426 14.15 51.52 2.87
C LYS A 426 13.56 52.91 3.11
N ASP A 427 12.88 53.45 2.11
CA ASP A 427 12.25 54.78 2.20
C ASP A 427 11.10 54.77 3.21
N ILE A 428 10.31 53.69 3.25
CA ILE A 428 9.26 53.50 4.25
C ILE A 428 9.85 53.50 5.67
N LEU A 429 10.93 52.76 5.90
CA LEU A 429 11.60 52.71 7.20
C LEU A 429 12.21 54.05 7.59
N PHE A 430 12.76 54.79 6.62
CA PHE A 430 13.24 56.14 6.85
C PHE A 430 12.12 57.09 7.31
N VAL A 431 10.97 57.06 6.64
CA VAL A 431 9.80 57.87 7.03
C VAL A 431 9.27 57.44 8.40
N LEU A 432 9.16 56.13 8.65
CA LEU A 432 8.71 55.61 9.94
C LEU A 432 9.64 56.06 11.08
N SER A 433 10.95 55.86 10.94
CA SER A 433 11.94 56.19 11.96
C SER A 433 12.08 57.68 12.21
N LYS A 434 12.01 58.51 11.16
CA LYS A 434 12.24 59.96 11.26
C LYS A 434 11.00 60.76 11.66
N HIS A 435 9.80 60.35 11.24
CA HIS A 435 8.60 61.19 11.36
C HIS A 435 7.49 60.60 12.24
N ILE A 436 7.43 59.27 12.39
CA ILE A 436 6.31 58.60 13.09
C ILE A 436 6.78 58.06 14.44
N LEU A 437 7.94 57.41 14.47
CA LEU A 437 8.50 56.78 15.65
C LEU A 437 9.40 57.71 16.46
N GLU A 438 9.53 58.98 16.09
CA GLU A 438 10.38 59.97 16.78
C GLU A 438 10.11 60.03 18.29
N LYS A 439 8.84 59.91 18.69
CA LYS A 439 8.42 59.94 20.11
C LYS A 439 8.48 58.56 20.80
N ASN A 440 8.73 57.49 20.04
CA ASN A 440 8.86 56.13 20.55
C ASN A 440 10.28 55.61 20.26
N HIS A 441 11.23 56.04 21.10
CA HIS A 441 12.65 55.72 20.96
C HIS A 441 12.95 54.22 20.86
N VAL A 442 12.14 53.36 21.51
CA VAL A 442 12.33 51.91 21.46
C VAL A 442 12.04 51.36 20.05
N LEU A 443 10.89 51.71 19.47
CA LEU A 443 10.55 51.28 18.11
C LEU A 443 11.45 51.95 17.07
N GLN A 444 11.86 53.20 17.31
CA GLN A 444 12.79 53.92 16.46
C GLN A 444 14.16 53.24 16.43
N SER A 445 14.76 52.93 17.60
CA SER A 445 16.05 52.21 17.68
C SER A 445 15.98 50.88 16.96
N ARG A 446 14.92 50.11 17.22
CA ARG A 446 14.69 48.81 16.57
C ARG A 446 14.55 48.95 15.05
N SER A 447 13.88 49.99 14.57
CA SER A 447 13.74 50.26 13.13
C SER A 447 15.08 50.54 12.47
N LEU A 448 15.94 51.32 13.14
CA LEU A 448 17.28 51.62 12.65
C LEU A 448 18.18 50.38 12.69
N GLU A 449 18.13 49.60 13.77
CA GLU A 449 18.87 48.34 13.90
C GLU A 449 18.51 47.34 12.80
N VAL A 450 17.22 47.13 12.54
CA VAL A 450 16.76 46.25 11.45
C VAL A 450 17.21 46.81 10.09
N SER A 451 17.09 48.11 9.88
CA SER A 451 17.52 48.76 8.62
C SER A 451 19.01 48.55 8.35
N ILE A 452 19.86 48.82 9.35
CA ILE A 452 21.31 48.62 9.29
C ILE A 452 21.63 47.14 9.10
N GLY A 453 20.93 46.25 9.81
CA GLY A 453 21.11 44.80 9.71
C GLY A 453 20.87 44.29 8.29
N VAL A 454 19.78 44.72 7.65
CA VAL A 454 19.43 44.30 6.28
C VAL A 454 20.43 44.85 5.25
N GLU A 455 20.87 46.10 5.39
CA GLU A 455 21.90 46.69 4.51
C GLU A 455 23.25 45.98 4.67
N THR A 456 23.65 45.71 5.91
CA THR A 456 24.87 44.97 6.23
C THR A 456 24.81 43.55 5.66
N LEU A 457 23.65 42.90 5.70
CA LEU A 457 23.46 41.58 5.11
C LEU A 457 23.67 41.60 3.59
N LEU A 458 23.11 42.58 2.88
CA LEU A 458 23.31 42.72 1.44
C LEU A 458 24.80 42.86 1.11
N GLU A 459 25.54 43.70 1.85
CA GLU A 459 26.98 43.81 1.68
C GLU A 459 27.70 42.50 1.97
N ARG A 460 27.30 41.76 3.01
CA ARG A 460 27.89 40.46 3.36
C ARG A 460 27.68 39.43 2.26
N ILE A 461 26.49 39.36 1.64
CA ILE A 461 26.22 38.48 0.51
C ILE A 461 27.13 38.84 -0.68
N LEU A 462 27.29 40.12 -1.00
CA LEU A 462 28.18 40.56 -2.07
C LEU A 462 29.66 40.31 -1.77
N LYS A 463 30.09 40.48 -0.51
CA LYS A 463 31.45 40.16 -0.04
C LYS A 463 31.71 38.66 -0.10
N PHE A 464 30.73 37.85 0.30
CA PHE A 464 30.78 36.39 0.19
C PHE A 464 30.98 35.96 -1.26
N ASP A 465 30.21 36.49 -2.21
CA ASP A 465 30.39 36.19 -3.63
C ASP A 465 31.77 36.64 -4.15
N ARG A 466 32.24 37.83 -3.77
CA ARG A 466 33.60 38.29 -4.13
C ARG A 466 34.70 37.43 -3.53
N SER A 467 34.48 36.83 -2.36
CA SER A 467 35.46 35.92 -1.72
C SER A 467 35.69 34.64 -2.51
N LEU A 468 34.84 34.34 -3.50
CA LEU A 468 34.98 33.21 -4.42
C LEU A 468 35.48 33.63 -5.82
N ALA A 469 35.78 34.91 -6.02
CA ALA A 469 36.30 35.43 -7.28
C ALA A 469 37.68 34.87 -7.62
N HIS A 470 38.07 34.89 -8.90
CA HIS A 470 39.32 34.29 -9.36
C HIS A 470 40.57 34.79 -8.63
N ASP A 471 40.60 36.08 -8.29
CA ASP A 471 41.77 36.73 -7.70
C ASP A 471 41.88 36.51 -6.19
N SER A 472 40.78 36.08 -5.56
CA SER A 472 40.69 35.81 -4.13
C SER A 472 41.40 34.50 -3.74
N GLU A 473 41.86 34.42 -2.49
CA GLU A 473 42.52 33.22 -1.98
C GLU A 473 41.60 31.99 -2.02
N SER A 474 40.35 32.12 -1.54
CA SER A 474 39.39 31.02 -1.57
C SER A 474 39.00 30.62 -3.00
N GLY A 475 38.87 31.57 -3.93
CA GLY A 475 38.62 31.28 -5.35
C GLY A 475 39.79 30.57 -6.05
N LYS A 476 41.04 30.92 -5.71
CA LYS A 476 42.25 30.21 -6.19
C LYS A 476 42.30 28.78 -5.65
N THR A 477 42.02 28.60 -4.36
CA THR A 477 41.94 27.28 -3.73
C THR A 477 40.86 26.42 -4.38
N MET A 478 39.67 26.98 -4.59
CA MET A 478 38.55 26.34 -5.27
C MET A 478 38.92 25.85 -6.67
N ARG A 479 39.54 26.69 -7.51
CA ARG A 479 40.00 26.29 -8.87
C ARG A 479 41.11 25.24 -8.85
N THR A 480 42.05 25.36 -7.92
CA THR A 480 43.12 24.37 -7.74
C THR A 480 42.53 23.02 -7.38
N LEU A 481 41.57 22.99 -6.46
CA LEU A 481 40.85 21.77 -6.10
C LEU A 481 40.08 21.23 -7.32
N PHE A 482 39.35 22.05 -8.06
CA PHE A 482 38.62 21.60 -9.26
C PHE A 482 39.51 20.89 -10.29
N ASN A 483 40.65 21.50 -10.63
CA ASN A 483 41.57 20.93 -11.63
C ASN A 483 42.25 19.64 -11.14
N THR A 484 42.29 19.40 -9.82
CA THR A 484 43.04 18.30 -9.20
C THR A 484 42.16 17.25 -8.52
N VAL A 485 40.83 17.41 -8.53
CA VAL A 485 39.88 16.48 -7.90
C VAL A 485 39.88 15.11 -8.58
N ALA A 486 40.08 15.05 -9.90
CA ALA A 486 40.10 13.80 -10.65
C ALA A 486 41.35 12.94 -10.37
N THR A 487 42.44 13.54 -9.87
CA THR A 487 43.75 12.87 -9.78
C THR A 487 44.05 12.28 -8.40
N ASN A 488 43.40 12.74 -7.33
CA ASN A 488 43.71 12.29 -5.97
C ASN A 488 42.50 12.27 -5.01
N ARG A 489 42.34 11.17 -4.27
CA ARG A 489 41.31 10.98 -3.23
C ARG A 489 41.40 12.01 -2.09
N GLN A 490 42.60 12.50 -1.77
CA GLN A 490 42.79 13.55 -0.77
C GLN A 490 42.22 14.89 -1.25
N ASN A 491 42.42 15.25 -2.51
CA ASN A 491 41.86 16.47 -3.12
C ASN A 491 40.33 16.39 -3.18
N LEU A 492 39.77 15.21 -3.46
CA LEU A 492 38.34 14.99 -3.36
C LEU A 492 37.79 15.26 -1.95
N ARG A 493 38.48 14.82 -0.88
CA ARG A 493 38.07 15.11 0.50
C ARG A 493 38.15 16.61 0.81
N MET A 494 39.22 17.27 0.40
CA MET A 494 39.39 18.72 0.57
C MET A 494 38.32 19.51 -0.19
N TYR A 495 37.99 19.10 -1.41
CA TYR A 495 36.90 19.67 -2.20
C TYR A 495 35.54 19.53 -1.49
N LYS A 496 35.20 18.33 -1.02
CA LYS A 496 33.96 18.10 -0.25
C LYS A 496 33.89 18.99 1.00
N ALA A 497 34.99 19.12 1.73
CA ALA A 497 35.06 19.97 2.91
C ALA A 497 34.90 21.47 2.56
N PHE A 498 35.54 21.92 1.48
CA PHE A 498 35.44 23.30 0.99
C PHE A 498 34.00 23.66 0.59
N ILE A 499 33.34 22.82 -0.22
CA ILE A 499 31.94 23.04 -0.63
C ILE A 499 31.04 23.07 0.60
N LYS A 500 31.20 22.13 1.53
CA LYS A 500 30.43 22.09 2.77
C LYS A 500 30.59 23.37 3.61
N GLN A 501 31.82 23.84 3.79
CA GLN A 501 32.09 25.09 4.52
C GLN A 501 31.39 26.28 3.86
N LYS A 502 31.47 26.41 2.54
CA LYS A 502 30.83 27.52 1.82
C LYS A 502 29.31 27.43 1.80
N ASP A 503 28.75 26.23 1.81
CA ASP A 503 27.31 26.03 1.99
C ASP A 503 26.84 26.37 3.42
N GLU A 504 27.64 26.06 4.45
CA GLU A 504 27.38 26.48 5.84
C GLU A 504 27.38 28.02 5.95
N GLU A 505 28.38 28.71 5.39
CA GLU A 505 28.41 30.18 5.31
C GLU A 505 27.19 30.76 4.55
N ALA A 506 26.80 30.15 3.43
CA ALA A 506 25.63 30.58 2.66
C ALA A 506 24.31 30.40 3.43
N LEU A 507 24.16 29.28 4.16
CA LEU A 507 23.00 29.02 5.00
C LEU A 507 22.90 30.01 6.17
N GLU A 508 24.02 30.38 6.78
CA GLU A 508 24.07 31.42 7.81
C GLU A 508 23.57 32.77 7.28
N LEU A 509 23.97 33.15 6.07
CA LEU A 509 23.47 34.37 5.42
C LEU A 509 21.97 34.29 5.11
N CYS A 510 21.49 33.14 4.60
CA CYS A 510 20.08 32.93 4.30
C CYS A 510 19.19 32.98 5.56
N SER A 511 19.62 32.30 6.63
CA SER A 511 18.91 32.28 7.91
C SER A 511 18.92 33.64 8.61
N LEU A 512 20.04 34.37 8.56
CA LEU A 512 20.12 35.76 9.04
C LEU A 512 19.17 36.66 8.24
N GLY A 513 19.09 36.48 6.92
CA GLY A 513 18.14 37.19 6.06
C GLY A 513 16.70 36.93 6.44
N ALA A 514 16.30 35.67 6.57
CA ALA A 514 14.96 35.31 7.01
C ALA A 514 14.61 35.92 8.37
N LYS A 515 15.55 35.90 9.33
CA LYS A 515 15.37 36.50 10.66
C LYS A 515 15.16 38.01 10.60
N LEU A 516 16.00 38.74 9.87
CA LEU A 516 15.90 40.20 9.75
C LEU A 516 14.62 40.63 9.04
N LEU A 517 14.23 39.93 7.98
CA LEU A 517 12.98 40.19 7.26
C LEU A 517 11.75 39.88 8.13
N LEU A 518 11.80 38.85 8.98
CA LEU A 518 10.74 38.57 9.96
C LEU A 518 10.67 39.65 11.05
N GLU A 519 11.80 40.18 11.50
CA GLU A 519 11.84 41.31 12.43
C GLU A 519 11.28 42.59 11.79
N LEU A 520 11.55 42.82 10.50
CA LEU A 520 10.96 43.90 9.72
C LEU A 520 9.43 43.77 9.64
N ASP A 521 8.90 42.58 9.32
CA ASP A 521 7.45 42.34 9.30
C ASP A 521 6.82 42.60 10.67
N LYS A 522 7.45 42.11 11.75
CA LYS A 522 6.99 42.35 13.13
C LYS A 522 6.94 43.84 13.45
N LEU A 523 7.94 44.62 13.03
CA LEU A 523 8.01 46.06 13.27
C LEU A 523 6.90 46.81 12.53
N ILE A 524 6.68 46.48 11.26
CA ILE A 524 5.59 47.04 10.44
C ILE A 524 4.24 46.71 11.09
N ASN A 525 4.01 45.45 11.45
CA ASN A 525 2.79 45.01 12.12
C ASN A 525 2.57 45.69 13.48
N GLN A 526 3.61 45.84 14.30
CA GLN A 526 3.52 46.53 15.59
C GLN A 526 3.13 47.99 15.42
N THR A 527 3.70 48.68 14.42
CA THR A 527 3.41 50.07 14.11
C THR A 527 1.96 50.26 13.64
N VAL A 528 1.38 49.27 12.94
CA VAL A 528 0.03 49.35 12.40
C VAL A 528 -1.07 48.84 13.34
N LYS A 529 -0.83 47.74 14.07
CA LYS A 529 -1.85 47.04 14.87
C LYS A 529 -1.90 47.48 16.33
N ASN A 530 -0.75 47.85 16.92
CA ASN A 530 -0.65 48.38 18.28
C ASN A 530 -0.12 49.82 18.37
N PRO A 531 -0.61 50.76 17.54
CA PRO A 531 -0.17 52.16 17.62
C PRO A 531 -0.67 52.83 18.89
N SER A 532 0.17 53.66 19.52
CA SER A 532 -0.30 54.68 20.45
C SER A 532 -1.27 55.63 19.73
N ASP A 533 -2.16 56.31 20.45
CA ASP A 533 -3.18 57.16 19.82
C ASP A 533 -2.58 58.28 18.95
N THR A 534 -1.36 58.73 19.28
CA THR A 534 -0.55 59.63 18.47
C THR A 534 -0.07 59.02 17.15
N ILE A 535 0.40 57.76 17.18
CA ILE A 535 0.86 57.03 15.99
C ILE A 535 -0.34 56.67 15.09
N LYS A 536 -1.52 56.37 15.68
CA LYS A 536 -2.76 56.13 14.92
C LYS A 536 -3.11 57.31 14.04
N LEU A 537 -3.07 58.52 14.61
CA LEU A 537 -3.40 59.75 13.89
C LEU A 537 -2.37 60.06 12.81
N GLN A 538 -1.07 59.88 13.09
CA GLN A 538 -0.01 60.15 12.11
C GLN A 538 -0.02 59.16 10.94
N VAL A 539 -0.17 57.86 11.19
CA VAL A 539 -0.17 56.82 10.15
C VAL A 539 -1.44 56.87 9.28
N SER A 540 -2.55 57.38 9.81
CA SER A 540 -3.79 57.60 9.05
C SER A 540 -3.83 58.94 8.30
N ALA A 541 -3.16 59.97 8.80
CA ALA A 541 -3.11 61.30 8.18
C ALA A 541 -2.04 61.44 7.08
N ILE A 542 -0.96 60.65 7.12
CA ILE A 542 0.09 60.70 6.10
C ILE A 542 -0.38 59.97 4.84
N HIS A 543 -0.68 60.75 3.80
CA HIS A 543 -0.81 60.26 2.44
C HIS A 543 0.57 60.33 1.75
N PRO A 544 1.06 59.22 1.16
CA PRO A 544 2.28 59.27 0.37
C PRO A 544 2.10 60.22 -0.81
N SER A 545 3.19 60.91 -1.18
CA SER A 545 3.26 61.86 -2.30
C SER A 545 2.80 61.30 -3.65
N ILE A 546 2.75 59.97 -3.79
CA ILE A 546 2.47 59.24 -5.03
C ILE A 546 0.96 58.98 -5.24
N SER A 547 0.14 58.98 -4.17
CA SER A 547 -1.29 58.67 -4.25
C SER A 547 -2.07 59.26 -3.08
N ARG A 548 -2.96 60.23 -3.34
CA ARG A 548 -3.93 60.72 -2.33
C ARG A 548 -5.01 59.68 -1.96
N LYS A 549 -5.02 58.51 -2.60
CA LYS A 549 -6.07 57.49 -2.47
C LYS A 549 -5.76 56.39 -1.45
N SER A 550 -4.51 56.25 -1.01
CA SER A 550 -4.09 55.27 -0.01
C SER A 550 -3.46 55.97 1.18
N THR A 551 -3.74 55.47 2.39
CA THR A 551 -3.06 55.95 3.60
C THR A 551 -1.74 55.21 3.78
N LEU A 552 -0.80 55.76 4.55
CA LEU A 552 0.42 55.05 4.92
C LEU A 552 0.10 53.74 5.65
N LYS A 553 -0.99 53.69 6.43
CA LYS A 553 -1.50 52.47 7.06
C LYS A 553 -1.75 51.36 6.03
N ASP A 554 -2.43 51.67 4.94
CA ASP A 554 -2.80 50.70 3.91
C ASP A 554 -1.54 50.15 3.22
N ILE A 555 -0.58 51.03 2.93
CA ILE A 555 0.71 50.64 2.35
C ILE A 555 1.51 49.73 3.28
N LEU A 556 1.56 50.05 4.58
CA LEU A 556 2.25 49.22 5.56
C LEU A 556 1.58 47.84 5.70
N LEU A 557 0.25 47.77 5.65
CA LEU A 557 -0.47 46.49 5.65
C LEU A 557 -0.18 45.67 4.40
N ASP A 558 -0.18 46.30 3.23
CA ASP A 558 0.06 45.60 1.98
C ASP A 558 1.52 45.13 1.87
N LYS A 559 2.48 45.95 2.31
CA LYS A 559 3.90 45.56 2.38
C LYS A 559 4.15 44.46 3.41
N SER A 560 3.48 44.49 4.57
CA SER A 560 3.55 43.38 5.53
C SER A 560 3.00 42.07 4.94
N LYS A 561 1.87 42.11 4.21
CA LYS A 561 1.33 40.92 3.53
C LYS A 561 2.29 40.38 2.48
N GLU A 562 2.88 41.25 1.67
CA GLU A 562 3.85 40.89 0.63
C GLU A 562 5.13 40.29 1.23
N LEU A 563 5.69 40.91 2.27
CA LEU A 563 6.86 40.43 2.99
C LEU A 563 6.59 39.09 3.66
N LYS A 564 5.42 38.91 4.28
CA LYS A 564 5.02 37.63 4.86
C LYS A 564 4.89 36.54 3.80
N LYS A 565 4.23 36.83 2.66
CA LYS A 565 4.14 35.89 1.54
C LYS A 565 5.53 35.48 1.04
N PHE A 566 6.45 36.43 0.89
CA PHE A 566 7.83 36.14 0.52
C PHE A 566 8.52 35.24 1.55
N LEU A 567 8.44 35.59 2.85
CA LEU A 567 9.05 34.82 3.93
C LEU A 567 8.53 33.37 4.00
N ASP A 568 7.22 33.17 3.83
CA ASP A 568 6.61 31.85 3.85
C ASP A 568 7.17 30.96 2.72
N ILE A 569 7.32 31.50 1.51
CA ILE A 569 7.90 30.78 0.36
C ILE A 569 9.42 30.61 0.54
N TYR A 570 10.11 31.63 1.04
CA TYR A 570 11.57 31.66 1.22
C TYR A 570 12.05 30.66 2.26
N ASN A 571 11.35 30.55 3.41
CA ASN A 571 11.70 29.57 4.44
C ASN A 571 11.52 28.13 3.94
N LYS A 572 10.46 27.84 3.17
CA LYS A 572 10.30 26.54 2.52
C LYS A 572 11.47 26.22 1.58
N LYS A 573 11.90 27.22 0.79
CA LYS A 573 13.01 27.07 -0.15
C LYS A 573 14.35 26.77 0.55
N ILE A 574 14.62 27.40 1.70
CA ILE A 574 15.80 27.08 2.54
C ILE A 574 15.79 25.59 2.95
N ILE A 575 14.65 25.09 3.43
CA ILE A 575 14.51 23.70 3.86
C ILE A 575 14.80 22.74 2.69
N PHE A 576 14.20 22.98 1.51
CA PHE A 576 14.42 22.10 0.35
C PHE A 576 15.85 22.05 -0.16
N ASP A 577 16.54 23.19 -0.20
CA ASP A 577 17.93 23.20 -0.63
C ASP A 577 18.85 22.55 0.43
N SER A 578 18.45 22.51 1.71
CA SER A 578 19.18 21.81 2.78
C SER A 578 19.11 20.28 2.66
N GLU A 579 18.00 19.75 2.15
CA GLU A 579 17.74 18.31 2.01
C GLU A 579 18.39 17.68 0.77
N LYS A 580 18.77 18.47 -0.24
CA LYS A 580 19.51 17.98 -1.43
C LYS A 580 20.85 17.36 -1.01
N ARG A 581 21.11 16.10 -1.40
CA ARG A 581 22.40 15.40 -1.30
C ARG A 581 22.87 14.93 -2.65
#